data_AF-A0A1C7MQM7-F1
#
_entry.id   AF-A0A1C7MQM7-F1
#
_cell.length_a   1.000
_cell.length_b   1.000
_cell.length_c   1.000
_cell.angle_alpha   90.00
_cell.angle_beta   90.00
_cell.angle_gamma   90.00
#
_symmetry.space_group_name_H-M   'P 1'
#
loop_
_entity.id
_entity.type
_entity.pdbx_description
1 polymer ?
#
loop_
_entity_poly.entity_id
_entity_poly.type
_entity_poly.pdbx_seq_one_letter_code
_entity_poly.pdbx_strand_id
1 'polypeptide(L)'
;MYVGETPSPAAGQDALSDSASATFYSGLGPNFHIPVNVCFALATVGQLLLCLLLGTFLFSRDLRKRSAPLMNLLVVTLASSVPPYLLFYAGEVMNPFPPVGLCATQAVLMNGSGTMFVVSSLALVLDLLWETRTILANVSLSPQLRVFTLVSAPYIIFIIFAICTAALGGTHLDRVKHLPSELACSLQYPAFDAGMKMFAGLVVLTTLSLEIYAVVDTRRTRSDLTGLRRPSVLSLSQTARIIGFTCLQTLFLILCTLNTYVDRTALHVISTTYQATMPLATFFLFAMTQDCLHTWRRWLPLRHALRSTEVPCRADVRVEVTVEKDLGDCVSGPIHIRFV
;
A
#
# COMPACT_ATOMS: atom_id res chain seq x y z
N MET A 1 24.14 -64.54 3.30
CA MET A 1 23.79 -63.30 4.03
C MET A 1 22.51 -62.76 3.43
N TYR A 2 21.40 -62.94 4.12
CA TYR A 2 20.11 -62.35 3.76
C TYR A 2 20.04 -60.95 4.36
N VAL A 3 19.99 -59.93 3.50
CA VAL A 3 19.71 -58.55 3.90
C VAL A 3 18.20 -58.47 4.08
N GLY A 4 17.75 -58.43 5.34
CA GLY A 4 16.34 -58.26 5.66
C GLY A 4 15.92 -56.81 5.44
N GLU A 5 14.98 -56.58 4.53
CA GLU A 5 14.26 -55.32 4.41
C GLU A 5 13.43 -55.09 5.68
N THR A 6 13.81 -54.10 6.47
CA THR A 6 13.00 -53.62 7.59
C THR A 6 11.77 -52.87 7.03
N PRO A 7 10.54 -53.25 7.43
CA PRO A 7 9.33 -52.58 6.98
C PRO A 7 9.36 -51.10 7.38
N SER A 8 9.20 -50.22 6.39
CA SER A 8 9.26 -48.77 6.54
C SER A 8 8.08 -48.27 7.39
N PRO A 9 8.31 -47.56 8.51
CA PRO A 9 7.26 -47.07 9.42
C PRO A 9 6.43 -45.88 8.89
N ALA A 10 6.56 -45.51 7.61
CA ALA A 10 5.97 -44.29 7.07
C ALA A 10 4.43 -44.28 7.00
N ALA A 11 3.76 -45.43 6.83
CA ALA A 11 2.31 -45.45 6.57
C ALA A 11 1.42 -45.13 7.79
N GLY A 12 1.96 -45.15 9.01
CA GLY A 12 1.19 -44.88 10.24
C GLY A 12 1.19 -43.42 10.71
N GLN A 13 2.15 -42.62 10.24
CA GLN A 13 2.30 -41.22 10.68
C GLN A 13 1.34 -40.27 9.96
N ASP A 14 1.02 -40.55 8.70
CA ASP A 14 0.16 -39.69 7.88
C ASP A 14 -1.27 -39.62 8.43
N ALA A 15 -1.84 -40.77 8.83
CA ALA A 15 -3.20 -40.81 9.38
C ALA A 15 -3.35 -40.08 10.72
N LEU A 16 -2.29 -40.06 11.55
CA LEU A 16 -2.32 -39.35 12.82
C LEU A 16 -2.21 -37.83 12.60
N SER A 17 -1.37 -37.40 11.65
CA SER A 17 -1.20 -36.00 11.27
C SER A 17 -2.49 -35.39 10.71
N ASP A 18 -3.23 -36.15 9.91
CA ASP A 18 -4.51 -35.71 9.34
C ASP A 18 -5.57 -35.47 10.43
N SER A 19 -5.65 -36.35 11.42
CA SER A 19 -6.61 -36.20 12.54
C SER A 19 -6.31 -35.00 13.44
N ALA A 20 -5.02 -34.72 13.70
CA ALA A 20 -4.59 -33.57 14.48
C ALA A 20 -4.89 -32.25 13.75
N SER A 21 -4.64 -32.21 12.44
CA SER A 21 -4.90 -31.05 11.58
C SER A 21 -6.39 -30.74 11.49
N ALA A 22 -7.24 -31.76 11.31
CA ALA A 22 -8.69 -31.59 11.28
C ALA A 22 -9.26 -31.01 12.59
N THR A 23 -8.69 -31.41 13.73
CA THR A 23 -9.10 -30.88 15.03
C THR A 23 -8.63 -29.43 15.21
N PHE A 24 -7.40 -29.12 14.76
CA PHE A 24 -6.78 -27.80 14.87
C PHE A 24 -7.60 -26.72 14.14
N TYR A 25 -8.10 -27.00 12.94
CA TYR A 25 -8.87 -26.02 12.13
C TYR A 25 -10.39 -26.09 12.29
N SER A 26 -10.90 -26.89 13.21
CA SER A 26 -12.35 -27.13 13.39
C SER A 26 -13.18 -25.84 13.61
N GLY A 27 -12.58 -24.79 14.18
CA GLY A 27 -13.24 -23.49 14.42
C GLY A 27 -13.52 -22.65 13.17
N LEU A 28 -12.88 -22.96 12.02
CA LEU A 28 -13.07 -22.28 10.74
C LEU A 28 -14.12 -22.96 9.84
N GLY A 29 -14.65 -24.11 10.26
CA GLY A 29 -15.59 -24.92 9.51
C GLY A 29 -14.93 -25.91 8.54
N PRO A 30 -15.73 -26.80 7.91
CA PRO A 30 -15.22 -27.93 7.12
C PRO A 30 -14.45 -27.51 5.85
N ASN A 31 -14.58 -26.26 5.42
CA ASN A 31 -14.03 -25.74 4.17
C ASN A 31 -13.02 -24.61 4.40
N PHE A 32 -12.20 -24.67 5.45
CA PHE A 32 -11.26 -23.59 5.80
C PHE A 32 -10.22 -23.30 4.71
N HIS A 33 -9.87 -24.28 3.87
CA HIS A 33 -8.95 -24.08 2.74
C HIS A 33 -9.46 -23.06 1.71
N ILE A 34 -10.79 -22.90 1.56
CA ILE A 34 -11.39 -21.97 0.60
C ILE A 34 -11.05 -20.50 0.96
N PRO A 35 -11.38 -19.97 2.16
CA PRO A 35 -11.06 -18.58 2.51
C PRO A 35 -9.56 -18.32 2.52
N VAL A 36 -8.72 -19.27 2.94
CA VAL A 36 -7.26 -19.12 2.89
C VAL A 36 -6.78 -18.90 1.45
N ASN A 37 -7.20 -19.78 0.52
CA ASN A 37 -6.81 -19.69 -0.89
C ASN A 37 -7.35 -18.40 -1.54
N VAL A 38 -8.56 -17.97 -1.19
CA VAL A 38 -9.13 -16.70 -1.65
C VAL A 38 -8.32 -15.51 -1.15
N CYS A 39 -7.94 -15.48 0.14
CA CYS A 39 -7.09 -14.42 0.69
C CYS A 39 -5.73 -14.38 0.01
N PHE A 40 -5.08 -15.54 -0.17
CA PHE A 40 -3.81 -15.64 -0.87
C PHE A 40 -3.91 -15.14 -2.32
N ALA A 41 -4.95 -15.55 -3.06
CA ALA A 41 -5.18 -15.10 -4.42
C ALA A 41 -5.40 -13.59 -4.51
N LEU A 42 -6.24 -13.02 -3.62
CA LEU A 42 -6.49 -11.58 -3.55
C LEU A 42 -5.21 -10.79 -3.24
N ALA A 43 -4.41 -11.25 -2.28
CA ALA A 43 -3.15 -10.62 -1.93
C ALA A 43 -2.16 -10.68 -3.09
N THR A 44 -2.04 -11.83 -3.76
CA THR A 44 -1.14 -12.03 -4.91
C THR A 44 -1.55 -11.13 -6.08
N VAL A 45 -2.84 -11.06 -6.41
CA VAL A 45 -3.35 -10.14 -7.45
C VAL A 45 -3.06 -8.69 -7.06
N GLY A 46 -3.30 -8.31 -5.81
CA GLY A 46 -2.99 -6.98 -5.30
C GLY A 46 -1.50 -6.64 -5.39
N GLN A 47 -0.61 -7.58 -5.05
CA GLN A 47 0.85 -7.43 -5.18
C GLN A 47 1.27 -7.22 -6.64
N LEU A 48 0.78 -8.05 -7.57
CA LEU A 48 1.08 -7.92 -9.00
C LEU A 48 0.63 -6.57 -9.55
N LEU A 49 -0.57 -6.13 -9.18
CA LEU A 49 -1.10 -4.82 -9.59
C LEU A 49 -0.31 -3.65 -8.98
N LEU A 50 0.12 -3.76 -7.71
CA LEU A 50 1.02 -2.78 -7.10
C LEU A 50 2.40 -2.73 -7.78
N CYS A 51 2.97 -3.88 -8.15
CA CYS A 51 4.21 -3.93 -8.93
C CYS A 51 4.05 -3.24 -10.29
N LEU A 52 2.93 -3.46 -10.98
CA LEU A 52 2.60 -2.77 -12.22
C LEU A 52 2.48 -1.25 -12.02
N LEU A 53 1.83 -0.83 -10.93
CA LEU A 53 1.69 0.58 -10.58
C LEU A 53 3.04 1.24 -10.24
N LEU A 54 3.88 0.58 -9.45
CA LEU A 54 5.25 1.01 -9.14
C LEU A 54 6.08 1.11 -10.42
N GLY A 55 6.03 0.10 -11.29
CA GLY A 55 6.65 0.13 -12.61
C GLY A 55 6.17 1.34 -13.44
N THR A 56 4.86 1.63 -13.41
CA THR A 56 4.30 2.81 -14.09
C THR A 56 4.91 4.11 -13.56
N PHE A 57 5.08 4.26 -12.24
CA PHE A 57 5.74 5.43 -11.64
C PHE A 57 7.22 5.53 -12.00
N LEU A 58 7.92 4.40 -12.06
CA LEU A 58 9.35 4.36 -12.39
C LEU A 58 9.60 4.69 -13.87
N PHE A 59 8.79 4.15 -14.78
CA PHE A 59 8.99 4.32 -16.23
C PHE A 59 8.36 5.61 -16.80
N SER A 60 7.32 6.16 -16.18
CA SER A 60 6.70 7.40 -16.66
C SER A 60 7.43 8.64 -16.16
N ARG A 61 8.06 9.39 -17.07
CA ARG A 61 8.73 10.66 -16.75
C ARG A 61 7.77 11.71 -16.18
N ASP A 62 6.52 11.70 -16.65
CA ASP A 62 5.48 12.63 -16.20
C ASP A 62 5.10 12.36 -14.73
N LEU A 63 5.09 11.08 -14.33
CA LEU A 63 4.71 10.67 -12.98
C LEU A 63 5.87 10.63 -11.99
N ARG A 64 7.12 10.56 -12.47
CA ARG A 64 8.32 10.55 -11.60
C ARG A 64 8.48 11.80 -10.75
N LYS A 65 7.82 12.91 -11.13
CA LYS A 65 7.76 14.15 -10.34
C LYS A 65 6.90 14.03 -9.08
N ARG A 66 6.18 12.91 -8.87
CA ARG A 66 5.35 12.72 -7.68
C ARG A 66 6.18 12.60 -6.40
N SER A 67 5.51 12.84 -5.28
CA SER A 67 6.09 12.80 -3.94
C SER A 67 6.76 11.45 -3.63
N ALA A 68 8.02 11.50 -3.18
CA ALA A 68 8.78 10.32 -2.78
C ALA A 68 8.08 9.53 -1.64
N PRO A 69 7.39 10.16 -0.67
CA PRO A 69 6.60 9.44 0.33
C PRO A 69 5.46 8.59 -0.24
N LEU A 70 4.86 8.97 -1.38
CA LEU A 70 3.86 8.14 -2.04
C LEU A 70 4.49 6.86 -2.60
N MET A 71 5.63 6.99 -3.30
CA MET A 71 6.36 5.82 -3.77
C MET A 71 6.80 4.92 -2.62
N ASN A 72 7.24 5.53 -1.53
CA ASN A 72 7.61 4.83 -0.31
C ASN A 72 6.43 4.02 0.27
N LEU A 73 5.24 4.64 0.36
CA LEU A 73 4.04 3.95 0.82
C LEU A 73 3.71 2.74 -0.06
N LEU A 74 3.77 2.87 -1.39
CA LEU A 74 3.50 1.75 -2.30
C LEU A 74 4.50 0.60 -2.12
N VAL A 75 5.79 0.91 -1.92
CA VAL A 75 6.83 -0.10 -1.63
C VAL A 75 6.58 -0.76 -0.28
N VAL A 76 6.26 0.02 0.75
CA VAL A 76 5.95 -0.48 2.09
C VAL A 76 4.70 -1.36 2.05
N THR A 77 3.62 -0.96 1.36
CA THR A 77 2.42 -1.80 1.21
C THR A 77 2.74 -3.12 0.52
N LEU A 78 3.56 -3.09 -0.55
CA LEU A 78 4.00 -4.30 -1.23
C LEU A 78 4.81 -5.19 -0.28
N ALA A 79 5.80 -4.64 0.41
CA ALA A 79 6.65 -5.36 1.35
C ALA A 79 5.86 -5.95 2.52
N SER A 80 4.95 -5.19 3.13
CA SER A 80 4.12 -5.64 4.27
C SER A 80 3.09 -6.70 3.89
N SER A 81 2.79 -6.87 2.60
CA SER A 81 1.85 -7.89 2.13
C SER A 81 2.45 -9.29 2.01
N VAL A 82 3.78 -9.41 1.99
CA VAL A 82 4.48 -10.70 1.80
C VAL A 82 4.54 -11.55 3.08
N PRO A 83 4.92 -11.01 4.26
CA PRO A 83 5.12 -11.80 5.49
C PRO A 83 3.94 -12.71 5.88
N PRO A 84 2.66 -12.27 5.82
CA PRO A 84 1.53 -13.12 6.21
C PRO A 84 1.43 -14.43 5.41
N TYR A 85 2.04 -14.51 4.23
CA TYR A 85 1.93 -15.67 3.33
C TYR A 85 3.23 -16.50 3.22
N LEU A 86 4.23 -16.26 4.08
CA LEU A 86 5.49 -17.03 4.05
C LEU A 86 5.29 -18.54 4.24
N LEU A 87 4.39 -18.94 5.14
CA LEU A 87 4.02 -20.36 5.32
C LEU A 87 3.40 -20.96 4.06
N PHE A 88 2.61 -20.17 3.33
CA PHE A 88 2.01 -20.60 2.07
C PHE A 88 3.07 -20.83 1.00
N TYR A 89 4.04 -19.92 0.88
CA TYR A 89 5.17 -20.08 -0.06
C TYR A 89 6.07 -21.26 0.26
N ALA A 90 6.18 -21.64 1.55
CA ALA A 90 6.94 -22.81 1.99
C ALA A 90 6.17 -24.13 1.84
N GLY A 91 4.86 -24.11 1.55
CA GLY A 91 4.02 -25.31 1.56
C GLY A 91 3.69 -25.81 2.97
N GLU A 92 3.92 -24.99 4.01
CA GLU A 92 3.80 -25.34 5.43
C GLU A 92 2.53 -24.74 6.07
N VAL A 93 1.61 -24.19 5.29
CA VAL A 93 0.41 -23.49 5.79
C VAL A 93 -0.53 -24.41 6.59
N MET A 94 -0.54 -25.71 6.29
CA MET A 94 -1.38 -26.70 6.96
C MET A 94 -0.64 -27.42 8.09
N ASN A 95 0.66 -27.15 8.24
CA ASN A 95 1.48 -27.81 9.25
C ASN A 95 1.22 -27.12 10.62
N PRO A 96 0.71 -27.85 11.64
CA PRO A 96 0.54 -27.28 12.98
C PRO A 96 1.88 -26.95 13.65
N PHE A 97 2.99 -27.55 13.19
CA PHE A 97 4.34 -27.37 13.71
C PHE A 97 5.31 -26.99 12.58
N PRO A 98 5.18 -25.79 11.98
CA PRO A 98 6.07 -25.36 10.92
C PRO A 98 7.50 -25.21 11.44
N PRO A 99 8.52 -25.25 10.56
CA PRO A 99 9.91 -25.06 10.96
C PRO A 99 10.09 -23.78 11.79
N VAL A 100 10.68 -23.91 12.99
CA VAL A 100 10.77 -22.82 13.99
C VAL A 100 11.41 -21.56 13.39
N GLY A 101 12.45 -21.70 12.57
CA GLY A 101 13.10 -20.57 11.91
C GLY A 101 12.20 -19.81 10.93
N LEU A 102 11.35 -20.52 10.18
CA LEU A 102 10.38 -19.92 9.26
C LEU A 102 9.31 -19.16 10.04
N CYS A 103 8.78 -19.79 11.10
CA CYS A 103 7.75 -19.24 11.97
C CYS A 103 8.25 -17.98 12.72
N ALA A 104 9.46 -18.04 13.26
CA ALA A 104 10.10 -16.89 13.91
C ALA A 104 10.37 -15.75 12.93
N THR A 105 10.88 -16.05 11.73
CA THR A 105 11.12 -15.04 10.69
C THR A 105 9.83 -14.36 10.26
N GLN A 106 8.76 -15.14 10.09
CA GLN A 106 7.45 -14.60 9.77
C GLN A 106 6.93 -13.65 10.86
N ALA A 107 6.99 -14.07 12.13
CA ALA A 107 6.56 -13.23 13.26
C ALA A 107 7.35 -11.92 13.34
N VAL A 108 8.66 -11.96 13.16
CA VAL A 108 9.55 -10.78 13.12
C VAL A 108 9.15 -9.81 12.01
N LEU A 109 8.97 -10.33 10.80
CA LEU A 109 8.61 -9.52 9.64
C LEU A 109 7.20 -8.94 9.76
N MET A 110 6.23 -9.69 10.28
CA MET A 110 4.86 -9.21 10.47
C MET A 110 4.78 -8.05 11.47
N ASN A 111 5.37 -8.21 12.64
CA ASN A 111 5.36 -7.18 13.68
C ASN A 111 6.08 -5.89 13.23
N GLY A 112 7.22 -6.03 12.56
CA GLY A 112 7.93 -4.88 11.98
C GLY A 112 7.14 -4.21 10.85
N SER A 113 6.59 -4.99 9.93
CA SER A 113 5.96 -4.46 8.71
C SER A 113 4.64 -3.73 8.97
N GLY A 114 3.88 -4.13 9.99
CA GLY A 114 2.67 -3.42 10.42
C GLY A 114 2.98 -2.02 10.96
N THR A 115 4.02 -1.89 11.79
CA THR A 115 4.46 -0.59 12.33
C THR A 115 5.10 0.29 11.26
N MET A 116 5.86 -0.29 10.33
CA MET A 116 6.37 0.38 9.12
C MET A 116 5.25 1.00 8.29
N PHE A 117 4.18 0.26 8.06
CA PHE A 117 3.05 0.69 7.25
C PHE A 117 2.36 1.92 7.85
N VAL A 118 1.99 1.87 9.14
CA VAL A 118 1.29 3.01 9.79
C VAL A 118 2.13 4.29 9.81
N VAL A 119 3.45 4.18 9.99
CA VAL A 119 4.36 5.33 9.94
C VAL A 119 4.54 5.85 8.51
N SER A 120 4.56 4.98 7.51
CA SER A 120 4.60 5.40 6.11
C SER A 120 3.32 6.14 5.70
N SER A 121 2.16 5.76 6.23
CA SER A 121 0.90 6.50 6.06
C SER A 121 0.99 7.91 6.62
N LEU A 122 1.48 8.03 7.86
CA LEU A 122 1.69 9.34 8.51
C LEU A 122 2.66 10.20 7.69
N ALA A 123 3.75 9.63 7.19
CA ALA A 123 4.73 10.34 6.38
C ALA A 123 4.12 10.91 5.09
N LEU A 124 3.19 10.19 4.45
CA LEU A 124 2.47 10.66 3.27
C LEU A 124 1.57 11.86 3.60
N VAL A 125 0.83 11.82 4.70
CA VAL A 125 -0.05 12.92 5.14
C VAL A 125 0.77 14.16 5.51
N LEU A 126 1.91 13.98 6.19
CA LEU A 126 2.82 15.07 6.51
C LEU A 126 3.36 15.73 5.24
N ASP A 127 3.83 14.96 4.24
CA ASP A 127 4.33 15.53 3.00
C ASP A 127 3.26 16.35 2.27
N LEU A 128 1.99 15.89 2.26
CA LEU A 128 0.88 16.65 1.73
C LEU A 128 0.67 17.98 2.47
N LEU A 129 0.66 17.95 3.81
CA LEU A 129 0.50 19.15 4.63
C LEU A 129 1.63 20.16 4.38
N TRP A 130 2.84 19.68 4.14
CA TRP A 130 3.98 20.51 3.78
C TRP A 130 3.84 21.11 2.37
N GLU A 131 3.45 20.32 1.37
CA GLU A 131 3.22 20.81 0.00
C GLU A 131 2.12 21.87 -0.05
N THR A 132 1.10 21.72 0.79
CA THR A 132 -0.02 22.68 0.91
C THR A 132 0.31 23.92 1.74
N ARG A 133 1.48 23.96 2.39
CA ARG A 133 1.95 25.07 3.26
C ARG A 133 0.99 25.43 4.40
N THR A 134 0.11 24.52 4.79
CA THR A 134 -0.99 24.81 5.72
C THR A 134 -0.51 24.97 7.16
N ILE A 135 0.51 24.22 7.57
CA ILE A 135 0.99 24.21 8.97
C ILE A 135 2.44 24.70 9.11
N LEU A 136 3.29 24.52 8.09
CA LEU A 136 4.75 24.64 8.23
C LEU A 136 5.41 25.72 7.39
N ALA A 137 4.72 26.86 7.19
CA ALA A 137 5.36 28.05 6.61
C ALA A 137 6.61 28.50 7.39
N ASN A 138 6.68 28.19 8.69
CA ASN A 138 7.71 28.68 9.60
C ASN A 138 8.90 27.71 9.80
N VAL A 139 8.84 26.48 9.29
CA VAL A 139 9.93 25.50 9.48
C VAL A 139 10.75 25.37 8.20
N SER A 140 11.91 26.03 8.19
CA SER A 140 12.87 26.01 7.07
C SER A 140 13.74 24.76 7.06
N LEU A 141 13.12 23.58 7.00
CA LEU A 141 13.87 22.35 6.69
C LEU A 141 14.26 22.36 5.21
N SER A 142 15.49 21.92 4.90
CA SER A 142 15.89 21.71 3.52
C SER A 142 14.98 20.64 2.88
N PRO A 143 14.54 20.82 1.62
CA PRO A 143 13.61 19.90 0.98
C PRO A 143 14.17 18.47 0.91
N GLN A 144 15.49 18.33 0.77
CA GLN A 144 16.18 17.05 0.77
C GLN A 144 16.11 16.35 2.13
N LEU A 145 16.41 17.07 3.22
CA LEU A 145 16.36 16.49 4.56
C LEU A 145 14.93 16.11 4.96
N ARG A 146 13.94 16.88 4.52
CA ARG A 146 12.52 16.57 4.70
C ARG A 146 12.17 15.23 4.06
N VAL A 147 12.44 15.08 2.77
CA VAL A 147 12.14 13.85 2.03
C VAL A 147 12.91 12.67 2.61
N PHE A 148 14.19 12.85 2.92
CA PHE A 148 15.01 11.81 3.54
C PHE A 148 14.38 11.31 4.85
N THR A 149 14.05 12.24 5.75
CA THR A 149 13.45 11.92 7.06
C THR A 149 12.12 11.18 6.93
N LEU A 150 11.23 11.66 6.05
CA LEU A 150 9.90 11.07 5.85
C LEU A 150 9.97 9.67 5.23
N VAL A 151 10.93 9.44 4.33
CA VAL A 151 11.15 8.13 3.70
C VAL A 151 11.85 7.17 4.66
N SER A 152 12.84 7.62 5.44
CA SER A 152 13.63 6.76 6.32
C SER A 152 12.89 6.34 7.59
N ALA A 153 12.04 7.21 8.13
CA ALA A 153 11.31 6.97 9.38
C ALA A 153 10.60 5.59 9.46
N PRO A 154 9.78 5.16 8.48
CA PRO A 154 9.11 3.86 8.55
C PRO A 154 10.08 2.67 8.61
N TYR A 155 11.23 2.73 7.93
CA TYR A 155 12.22 1.65 7.96
C TYR A 155 12.99 1.60 9.29
N ILE A 156 13.26 2.75 9.91
CA ILE A 156 13.85 2.78 11.25
C ILE A 156 12.90 2.12 12.25
N ILE A 157 11.62 2.45 12.20
CA ILE A 157 10.58 1.85 13.05
C ILE A 157 10.46 0.35 12.79
N PHE A 158 10.46 -0.07 11.52
CA PHE A 158 10.50 -1.48 11.13
C PHE A 158 11.64 -2.22 11.82
N ILE A 159 12.88 -1.70 11.71
CA ILE A 159 14.08 -2.33 12.27
C ILE A 159 13.96 -2.44 13.80
N ILE A 160 13.50 -1.39 14.48
CA ILE A 160 13.32 -1.40 15.94
C ILE A 160 12.34 -2.51 16.36
N PHE A 161 11.14 -2.56 15.80
CA PHE A 161 10.14 -3.57 16.17
C PHE A 161 10.53 -4.98 15.72
N ALA A 162 11.22 -5.13 14.59
CA ALA A 162 11.76 -6.40 14.13
C ALA A 162 12.84 -6.93 15.08
N ILE A 163 13.80 -6.09 15.50
CA ILE A 163 14.84 -6.47 16.46
C ILE A 163 14.21 -6.85 17.81
N CYS A 164 13.26 -6.06 18.32
CA CYS A 164 12.54 -6.39 19.55
C CYS A 164 11.82 -7.74 19.46
N THR A 165 11.11 -7.99 18.35
CA THR A 165 10.43 -9.28 18.12
C THR A 165 11.42 -10.43 18.02
N ALA A 166 12.55 -10.23 17.33
CA ALA A 166 13.58 -11.24 17.16
C ALA A 166 14.28 -11.57 18.48
N ALA A 167 14.57 -10.56 19.30
CA ALA A 167 15.14 -10.73 20.63
C ALA A 167 14.20 -11.52 21.54
N LEU A 168 12.93 -11.11 21.62
CA LEU A 168 11.92 -11.80 22.44
C LEU A 168 11.61 -13.21 21.94
N GLY A 169 11.52 -13.40 20.62
CA GLY A 169 11.31 -14.71 20.00
C GLY A 169 12.50 -15.64 20.15
N GLY A 170 13.72 -15.11 20.14
CA GLY A 170 14.95 -15.88 20.35
C GLY A 170 15.15 -16.33 21.81
N THR A 171 14.73 -15.52 22.79
CA THR A 171 14.79 -15.91 24.20
C THR A 171 13.66 -16.85 24.62
N HIS A 172 12.53 -16.83 23.91
CA HIS A 172 11.34 -17.62 24.21
C HIS A 172 10.77 -18.29 22.95
N LEU A 173 11.51 -19.25 22.39
CA LEU A 173 11.08 -19.99 21.21
C LEU A 173 9.74 -20.72 21.40
N ASP A 174 9.40 -21.09 22.64
CA ASP A 174 8.11 -21.69 23.01
C ASP A 174 6.91 -20.74 22.83
N ARG A 175 7.17 -19.42 22.70
CA ARG A 175 6.14 -18.38 22.55
C ARG A 175 5.87 -18.00 21.11
N VAL A 176 6.69 -18.47 20.16
CA VAL A 176 6.45 -18.31 18.73
C VAL A 176 5.64 -19.51 18.27
N LYS A 177 4.33 -19.30 18.07
CA LYS A 177 3.42 -20.38 17.68
C LYS A 177 2.62 -20.00 16.44
N HIS A 178 2.35 -21.00 15.62
CA HIS A 178 1.30 -20.94 14.61
C HIS A 178 -0.03 -21.15 15.33
N LEU A 179 -0.91 -20.14 15.37
CA LEU A 179 -2.24 -20.31 15.96
C LEU A 179 -3.20 -20.87 14.90
N PRO A 180 -4.13 -21.77 15.28
CA PRO A 180 -5.07 -22.39 14.33
C PRO A 180 -6.00 -21.39 13.63
N SER A 181 -6.25 -20.25 14.26
CA SER A 181 -7.05 -19.17 13.69
C SER A 181 -6.25 -18.29 12.73
N GLU A 182 -4.92 -18.27 12.84
CA GLU A 182 -4.05 -17.33 12.14
C GLU A 182 -3.40 -17.99 10.92
N LEU A 183 -3.31 -17.26 9.80
CA LEU A 183 -2.56 -17.70 8.61
C LEU A 183 -1.05 -17.62 8.78
N ALA A 184 -0.61 -17.18 9.96
CA ALA A 184 0.75 -16.80 10.20
C ALA A 184 1.15 -17.10 11.63
N CYS A 185 2.45 -17.17 11.83
CA CYS A 185 3.05 -17.24 13.14
C CYS A 185 3.02 -15.90 13.86
N SER A 186 2.63 -15.94 15.12
CA SER A 186 2.60 -14.78 16.00
C SER A 186 3.41 -15.05 17.28
N LEU A 187 3.99 -13.98 17.80
CA LEU A 187 4.71 -13.99 19.07
C LEU A 187 3.71 -13.74 20.21
N GLN A 188 3.46 -14.76 21.04
CA GLN A 188 2.52 -14.67 22.15
C GLN A 188 3.13 -13.94 23.36
N TYR A 189 3.22 -12.62 23.27
CA TYR A 189 3.68 -11.76 24.35
C TYR A 189 2.72 -10.56 24.55
N PRO A 190 1.74 -10.68 25.47
CA PRO A 190 0.62 -9.73 25.56
C PRO A 190 1.03 -8.27 25.78
N ALA A 191 2.08 -8.02 26.58
CA ALA A 191 2.56 -6.66 26.83
C ALA A 191 3.18 -6.01 25.58
N PHE A 192 3.88 -6.79 24.76
CA PHE A 192 4.50 -6.32 23.52
C PHE A 192 3.42 -6.08 22.45
N ASP A 193 2.48 -7.02 22.31
CA ASP A 193 1.33 -6.88 21.41
C ASP A 193 0.48 -5.65 21.77
N ALA A 194 0.15 -5.45 23.05
CA ALA A 194 -0.53 -4.26 23.53
C ALA A 194 0.28 -2.98 23.22
N GLY A 195 1.60 -3.00 23.44
CA GLY A 195 2.50 -1.90 23.11
C GLY A 195 2.48 -1.53 21.62
N MET A 196 2.57 -2.53 20.73
CA MET A 196 2.48 -2.32 19.28
C MET A 196 1.12 -1.75 18.87
N LYS A 197 0.03 -2.30 19.40
CA LYS A 197 -1.34 -1.82 19.13
C LYS A 197 -1.54 -0.39 19.61
N MET A 198 -1.04 -0.03 20.80
CA MET A 198 -1.07 1.34 21.31
C MET A 198 -0.27 2.29 20.41
N PHE A 199 0.94 1.91 20.02
CA PHE A 199 1.77 2.70 19.10
C PHE A 199 1.06 2.93 17.76
N ALA A 200 0.56 1.86 17.13
CA ALA A 200 -0.17 1.95 15.88
C ALA A 200 -1.44 2.81 16.01
N GLY A 201 -2.19 2.65 17.09
CA GLY A 201 -3.36 3.47 17.41
C GLY A 201 -3.02 4.95 17.51
N LEU A 202 -1.96 5.31 18.24
CA LEU A 202 -1.51 6.70 18.37
C LEU A 202 -1.09 7.31 17.02
N VAL A 203 -0.34 6.56 16.21
CA VAL A 203 0.09 7.01 14.87
C VAL A 203 -1.12 7.24 13.95
N VAL A 204 -2.11 6.35 13.96
CA VAL A 204 -3.32 6.51 13.13
C VAL A 204 -4.21 7.64 13.63
N LEU A 205 -4.39 7.79 14.95
CA LEU A 205 -5.12 8.93 15.52
C LEU A 205 -4.46 10.27 15.15
N THR A 206 -3.13 10.32 15.17
CA THR A 206 -2.36 11.49 14.71
C THR A 206 -2.61 11.74 13.22
N THR A 207 -2.54 10.69 12.40
CA THR A 207 -2.79 10.75 10.95
C THR A 207 -4.20 11.28 10.66
N LEU A 208 -5.23 10.73 11.31
CA LEU A 208 -6.62 11.17 11.20
C LEU A 208 -6.79 12.64 11.59
N SER A 209 -6.19 13.06 12.70
CA SER A 209 -6.28 14.44 13.17
C SER A 209 -5.69 15.42 12.16
N LEU A 210 -4.52 15.07 11.61
CA LEU A 210 -3.82 15.84 10.58
C LEU A 210 -4.61 15.90 9.26
N GLU A 211 -5.31 14.84 8.88
CA GLU A 211 -6.15 14.84 7.69
C GLU A 211 -7.42 15.66 7.85
N ILE A 212 -8.10 15.53 8.99
CA ILE A 212 -9.27 16.36 9.30
C ILE A 212 -8.85 17.82 9.24
N TYR A 213 -7.70 18.17 9.83
CA TYR A 213 -7.13 19.50 9.72
C TYR A 213 -6.87 19.89 8.25
N ALA A 214 -6.20 19.05 7.46
CA ALA A 214 -5.92 19.32 6.05
C ALA A 214 -7.19 19.60 5.24
N VAL A 215 -8.25 18.83 5.47
CA VAL A 215 -9.55 18.96 4.80
C VAL A 215 -10.24 20.25 5.22
N VAL A 216 -10.28 20.57 6.52
CA VAL A 216 -10.89 21.80 7.03
C VAL A 216 -10.16 23.03 6.50
N ASP A 217 -8.83 23.02 6.56
CA ASP A 217 -8.01 24.12 6.07
C ASP A 217 -8.19 24.33 4.57
N THR A 218 -8.08 23.26 3.77
CA THR A 218 -8.34 23.32 2.32
C THR A 218 -9.73 23.87 2.00
N ARG A 219 -10.75 23.51 2.80
CA ARG A 219 -12.12 24.04 2.62
C ARG A 219 -12.20 25.53 2.97
N ARG A 220 -11.54 25.98 4.04
CA ARG A 220 -11.49 27.40 4.44
C ARG A 220 -10.79 28.24 3.37
N THR A 221 -9.57 27.86 2.97
CA THR A 221 -8.82 28.57 1.93
C THR A 221 -9.59 28.62 0.61
N ARG A 222 -10.33 27.56 0.28
CA ARG A 222 -11.16 27.52 -0.93
C ARG A 222 -12.36 28.47 -0.89
N SER A 223 -12.91 28.72 0.30
CA SER A 223 -13.98 29.70 0.50
C SER A 223 -13.48 31.12 0.28
N ASP A 224 -12.31 31.44 0.84
CA ASP A 224 -11.72 32.79 0.76
C ASP A 224 -11.27 33.16 -0.66
N LEU A 225 -10.86 32.16 -1.45
CA LEU A 225 -10.41 32.33 -2.84
C LEU A 225 -11.53 32.23 -3.88
N THR A 226 -12.80 32.34 -3.49
CA THR A 226 -13.92 32.26 -4.46
C THR A 226 -13.91 33.38 -5.52
N GLY A 227 -13.17 34.48 -5.32
CA GLY A 227 -13.06 35.59 -6.27
C GLY A 227 -11.82 35.65 -7.17
N LEU A 228 -10.73 34.92 -6.86
CA LEU A 228 -9.48 34.98 -7.63
C LEU A 228 -9.23 33.67 -8.37
N ARG A 229 -8.91 33.77 -9.66
CA ARG A 229 -8.66 32.67 -10.61
C ARG A 229 -7.81 31.57 -9.94
N ARG A 230 -8.47 30.47 -9.54
CA ARG A 230 -7.89 29.37 -8.75
C ARG A 230 -6.62 28.82 -9.40
N PRO A 231 -5.47 28.85 -8.74
CA PRO A 231 -4.38 27.97 -9.11
C PRO A 231 -4.79 26.54 -8.75
N SER A 232 -4.77 25.65 -9.74
CA SER A 232 -5.11 24.23 -9.70
C SER A 232 -4.07 23.41 -8.91
N VAL A 233 -3.68 23.87 -7.72
CA VAL A 233 -2.53 23.26 -7.01
C VAL A 233 -2.94 22.03 -6.20
N LEU A 234 -4.20 21.94 -5.77
CA LEU A 234 -4.73 20.74 -5.12
C LEU A 234 -5.78 20.08 -5.99
N SER A 235 -5.43 18.96 -6.63
CA SER A 235 -6.44 18.17 -7.32
C SER A 235 -7.37 17.56 -6.27
N LEU A 236 -8.67 17.77 -6.39
CA LEU A 236 -9.71 17.10 -5.56
C LEU A 236 -9.48 15.58 -5.49
N SER A 237 -8.88 15.04 -6.56
CA SER A 237 -8.47 13.65 -6.68
C SER A 237 -7.45 13.20 -5.64
N GLN A 238 -6.48 14.04 -5.24
CA GLN A 238 -5.48 13.69 -4.22
C GLN A 238 -6.12 13.65 -2.83
N THR A 239 -6.92 14.66 -2.48
CA THR A 239 -7.63 14.70 -1.20
C THR A 239 -8.57 13.50 -1.04
N ALA A 240 -9.32 13.15 -2.08
CA ALA A 240 -10.22 12.00 -2.04
C ALA A 240 -9.48 10.67 -1.80
N ARG A 241 -8.27 10.50 -2.36
CA ARG A 241 -7.45 9.30 -2.15
C ARG A 241 -6.97 9.17 -0.72
N ILE A 242 -6.54 10.28 -0.14
CA ILE A 242 -6.00 10.32 1.22
C ILE A 242 -7.12 10.00 2.22
N ILE A 243 -8.28 10.63 2.07
CA ILE A 243 -9.48 10.28 2.84
C ILE A 243 -9.83 8.81 2.66
N GLY A 244 -9.87 8.31 1.42
CA GLY A 244 -10.19 6.91 1.15
C GLY A 244 -9.21 5.93 1.81
N PHE A 245 -7.91 6.21 1.71
CA PHE A 245 -6.87 5.41 2.31
C PHE A 245 -6.96 5.40 3.84
N THR A 246 -7.25 6.54 4.46
CA THR A 246 -7.34 6.63 5.91
C THR A 246 -8.65 6.09 6.47
N CYS A 247 -9.75 6.18 5.72
CA CYS A 247 -10.95 5.41 6.04
C CYS A 247 -10.65 3.91 6.08
N LEU A 248 -9.88 3.38 5.12
CA LEU A 248 -9.46 1.98 5.14
C LEU A 248 -8.54 1.68 6.34
N GLN A 249 -7.54 2.51 6.61
CA GLN A 249 -6.63 2.30 7.74
C GLN A 249 -7.36 2.35 9.09
N THR A 250 -8.34 3.24 9.24
CA THR A 250 -9.16 3.35 10.45
C THR A 250 -10.05 2.12 10.62
N LEU A 251 -10.69 1.66 9.53
CA LEU A 251 -11.48 0.44 9.54
C LEU A 251 -10.62 -0.78 9.92
N PHE A 252 -9.37 -0.85 9.43
CA PHE A 252 -8.43 -1.89 9.84
C PHE A 252 -8.22 -1.90 11.35
N LEU A 253 -7.88 -0.76 11.93
CA LEU A 253 -7.62 -0.66 13.37
C LEU A 253 -8.85 -1.02 14.20
N ILE A 254 -10.04 -0.61 13.76
CA ILE A 254 -11.29 -0.99 14.42
C ILE A 254 -11.44 -2.52 14.39
N LEU A 255 -11.21 -3.16 13.24
CA LEU A 255 -11.27 -4.63 13.13
C LEU A 255 -10.22 -5.31 14.02
N CYS A 256 -8.96 -4.84 14.04
CA CYS A 256 -7.92 -5.38 14.91
C CYS A 256 -8.26 -5.22 16.40
N THR A 257 -8.82 -4.08 16.78
CA THR A 257 -9.24 -3.78 18.15
C THR A 257 -10.39 -4.70 18.55
N LEU A 258 -11.43 -4.79 17.70
CA LEU A 258 -12.56 -5.69 17.92
C LEU A 258 -12.13 -7.14 18.01
N ASN A 259 -11.21 -7.60 17.15
CA ASN A 259 -10.67 -8.96 17.20
C ASN A 259 -9.93 -9.24 18.53
N THR A 260 -9.37 -8.22 19.17
CA THR A 260 -8.70 -8.37 20.48
C THR A 260 -9.70 -8.48 21.64
N TYR A 261 -10.84 -7.79 21.55
CA TYR A 261 -11.86 -7.80 22.63
C TYR A 261 -12.94 -8.86 22.45
N VAL A 262 -13.21 -9.26 21.22
CA VAL A 262 -14.28 -10.17 20.85
C VAL A 262 -13.62 -11.39 20.24
N ASP A 263 -13.43 -12.42 21.07
CA ASP A 263 -12.85 -13.71 20.67
C ASP A 263 -13.85 -14.51 19.83
N ARG A 264 -14.07 -14.03 18.59
CA ARG A 264 -14.95 -14.68 17.61
C ARG A 264 -14.13 -15.00 16.37
N THR A 265 -14.11 -16.27 16.00
CA THR A 265 -13.50 -16.77 14.75
C THR A 265 -13.95 -16.01 13.51
N ALA A 266 -15.21 -15.57 13.45
CA ALA A 266 -15.72 -14.75 12.35
C ALA A 266 -14.98 -13.42 12.18
N LEU A 267 -14.66 -12.73 13.29
CA LEU A 267 -13.91 -11.46 13.22
C LEU A 267 -12.49 -11.67 12.76
N HIS A 268 -11.88 -12.79 13.15
CA HIS A 268 -10.55 -13.16 12.71
C HIS A 268 -10.49 -13.34 11.18
N VAL A 269 -11.45 -14.07 10.61
CA VAL A 269 -11.56 -14.26 9.16
C VAL A 269 -11.78 -12.93 8.44
N ILE A 270 -12.63 -12.05 8.98
CA ILE A 270 -12.88 -10.73 8.40
C ILE A 270 -11.60 -9.88 8.43
N SER A 271 -10.89 -9.83 9.56
CA SER A 271 -9.63 -9.09 9.71
C SER A 271 -8.56 -9.59 8.73
N THR A 272 -8.44 -10.91 8.60
CA THR A 272 -7.49 -11.57 7.68
C THR A 272 -7.83 -11.28 6.22
N THR A 273 -9.11 -11.42 5.84
CA THR A 273 -9.60 -11.10 4.50
C THR A 273 -9.36 -9.62 4.18
N TYR A 274 -9.62 -8.75 5.15
CA TYR A 274 -9.39 -7.33 5.02
C TYR A 274 -7.91 -7.00 4.78
N GLN A 275 -7.01 -7.61 5.57
CA GLN A 275 -5.56 -7.52 5.37
C GLN A 275 -5.14 -8.01 3.98
N ALA A 276 -5.74 -9.10 3.48
CA ALA A 276 -5.48 -9.61 2.13
C ALA A 276 -5.91 -8.63 1.02
N THR A 277 -6.95 -7.83 1.25
CA THR A 277 -7.45 -6.84 0.28
C THR A 277 -6.68 -5.51 0.29
N MET A 278 -5.84 -5.24 1.30
CA MET A 278 -5.11 -3.98 1.42
C MET A 278 -4.24 -3.61 0.20
N PRO A 279 -3.43 -4.53 -0.38
CA PRO A 279 -2.63 -4.22 -1.56
C PRO A 279 -3.50 -3.86 -2.76
N LEU A 280 -4.59 -4.59 -2.95
CA LEU A 280 -5.56 -4.37 -4.02
C LEU A 280 -6.28 -3.03 -3.86
N ALA A 281 -6.76 -2.71 -2.66
CA ALA A 281 -7.40 -1.44 -2.36
C ALA A 281 -6.44 -0.26 -2.55
N THR A 282 -5.19 -0.40 -2.10
CA THR A 282 -4.12 0.58 -2.32
C THR A 282 -3.89 0.80 -3.81
N PHE A 283 -3.80 -0.27 -4.60
CA PHE A 283 -3.72 -0.16 -6.06
C PHE A 283 -4.90 0.64 -6.60
N PHE A 284 -6.16 0.31 -6.28
CA PHE A 284 -7.30 1.04 -6.83
C PHE A 284 -7.31 2.52 -6.45
N LEU A 285 -6.99 2.85 -5.19
CA LEU A 285 -6.90 4.25 -4.74
C LEU A 285 -5.87 5.04 -5.56
N PHE A 286 -4.70 4.46 -5.82
CA PHE A 286 -3.59 5.16 -6.48
C PHE A 286 -3.47 4.90 -7.99
N ALA A 287 -4.17 3.93 -8.55
CA ALA A 287 -4.21 3.66 -9.99
C ALA A 287 -5.33 4.43 -10.69
N MET A 288 -6.44 4.69 -10.00
CA MET A 288 -7.60 5.43 -10.53
C MET A 288 -7.31 6.94 -10.71
N THR A 289 -6.05 7.35 -10.69
CA THR A 289 -5.67 8.73 -11.01
C THR A 289 -5.80 8.99 -12.49
N GLN A 290 -6.31 10.18 -12.83
CA GLN A 290 -6.41 10.60 -14.23
C GLN A 290 -5.05 10.48 -14.92
N ASP A 291 -3.95 10.83 -14.27
CA ASP A 291 -2.60 10.76 -14.85
C ASP A 291 -2.14 9.32 -15.14
N CYS A 292 -2.42 8.38 -14.22
CA CYS A 292 -2.11 6.95 -14.42
C CYS A 292 -2.92 6.40 -15.59
N LEU A 293 -4.22 6.68 -15.63
CA LEU A 293 -5.09 6.26 -16.73
C LEU A 293 -4.67 6.87 -18.07
N HIS A 294 -4.25 8.14 -18.09
CA HIS A 294 -3.73 8.78 -19.30
C HIS A 294 -2.41 8.15 -19.75
N THR A 295 -1.52 7.82 -18.82
CA THR A 295 -0.26 7.14 -19.11
C THR A 295 -0.52 5.75 -19.72
N TRP A 296 -1.38 4.95 -19.10
CA TRP A 296 -1.76 3.63 -19.63
C TRP A 296 -2.47 3.72 -20.97
N ARG A 297 -3.37 4.69 -21.17
CA ARG A 297 -4.02 4.93 -22.47
C ARG A 297 -3.03 5.30 -23.57
N ARG A 298 -1.91 5.97 -23.25
CA ARG A 298 -0.83 6.25 -24.20
C ARG A 298 0.00 5.01 -24.52
N TRP A 299 0.21 4.12 -23.53
CA TRP A 299 0.98 2.89 -23.71
C TRP A 299 0.19 1.77 -24.39
N LEU A 300 -1.15 1.84 -24.38
CA LEU A 300 -1.97 0.82 -25.01
C LEU A 300 -1.72 0.80 -26.54
N PRO A 301 -1.13 -0.27 -27.09
CA PRO A 301 -0.71 -0.34 -28.49
C PRO A 301 -1.88 -0.25 -29.50
N LEU A 302 -3.12 -0.42 -29.02
CA LEU A 302 -4.34 -0.29 -29.81
C LEU A 302 -4.44 1.05 -30.56
N ARG A 303 -3.89 2.13 -30.00
CA ARG A 303 -3.92 3.45 -30.68
C ARG A 303 -2.94 3.54 -31.85
N HIS A 304 -1.81 2.86 -31.80
CA HIS A 304 -0.88 2.83 -32.92
C HIS A 304 -1.39 1.92 -34.05
N ALA A 305 -2.06 0.81 -33.71
CA ALA A 305 -2.70 -0.06 -34.69
C ALA A 305 -3.86 0.63 -35.43
N LEU A 306 -4.73 1.37 -34.73
CA LEU A 306 -5.86 2.07 -35.36
C LEU A 306 -5.45 3.32 -36.15
N ARG A 307 -4.37 4.00 -35.75
CA ARG A 307 -3.89 5.18 -36.48
C ARG A 307 -3.14 4.84 -37.76
N SER A 308 -2.67 3.60 -37.89
CA SER A 308 -2.02 3.12 -39.11
C SER A 308 -3.01 2.81 -40.25
N THR A 309 -4.33 2.81 -39.98
CA THR A 309 -5.36 2.52 -40.98
C THR A 309 -6.01 3.77 -41.58
N GLU A 310 -5.70 4.97 -41.07
CA GLU A 310 -6.07 6.21 -41.76
C GLU A 310 -5.14 6.44 -42.95
N VAL A 311 -5.55 5.90 -44.10
CA VAL A 311 -5.00 6.21 -45.42
C VAL A 311 -5.04 7.73 -45.61
N PRO A 312 -3.92 8.38 -45.96
CA PRO A 312 -3.87 9.82 -46.21
C PRO A 312 -4.54 10.14 -47.56
N CYS A 313 -5.87 10.17 -47.58
CA CYS A 313 -6.65 10.84 -48.63
C CYS A 313 -7.11 12.19 -48.09
N ARG A 314 -6.17 13.09 -47.79
CA ARG A 314 -6.51 14.49 -47.56
C ARG A 314 -5.58 15.35 -48.40
N ALA A 315 -6.13 15.83 -49.50
CA ALA A 315 -5.53 16.85 -50.33
C ALA A 315 -5.08 18.02 -49.46
N ASP A 316 -3.81 18.36 -49.61
CA ASP A 316 -3.11 19.43 -48.93
C ASP A 316 -3.68 20.78 -49.41
N VAL A 317 -4.66 21.33 -48.69
CA VAL A 317 -5.05 22.74 -48.87
C VAL A 317 -4.07 23.57 -48.05
N ARG A 318 -2.96 23.92 -48.70
CA ARG A 318 -1.95 24.84 -48.19
C ARG A 318 -2.54 26.25 -48.17
N VAL A 319 -3.06 26.69 -47.02
CA VAL A 319 -3.37 28.11 -46.78
C VAL A 319 -2.08 28.78 -46.33
N GLU A 320 -1.39 29.39 -47.28
CA GLU A 320 -0.19 30.19 -47.05
C GLU A 320 -0.62 31.56 -46.51
N VAL A 321 -0.48 31.77 -45.19
CA VAL A 321 -0.69 33.08 -44.57
C VAL A 321 0.67 33.79 -44.56
N THR A 322 0.93 34.58 -45.59
CA THR A 322 2.03 35.54 -45.63
C THR A 322 1.76 36.66 -44.63
N VAL A 323 2.46 36.63 -43.50
CA VAL A 323 2.53 37.78 -42.58
C VAL A 323 3.63 38.69 -43.09
N GLU A 324 3.21 39.71 -43.84
CA GLU A 324 4.07 40.81 -44.26
C GLU A 324 4.44 41.64 -43.02
N LYS A 325 5.71 41.58 -42.64
CA LYS A 325 6.25 42.30 -41.49
C LYS A 325 6.81 43.60 -42.01
N ASP A 326 6.00 44.66 -41.99
CA ASP A 326 6.49 46.02 -42.24
C ASP A 326 7.52 46.39 -41.18
N LEU A 327 8.80 46.29 -41.54
CA LEU A 327 9.90 46.96 -40.84
C LEU A 327 9.87 48.43 -41.26
N GLY A 328 8.93 49.18 -40.69
CA GLY A 328 8.78 50.61 -40.89
C GLY A 328 8.55 51.29 -39.55
N ASP A 329 9.65 51.78 -38.97
CA ASP A 329 9.78 52.84 -37.98
C ASP A 329 8.97 52.83 -36.67
N CYS A 330 9.73 53.08 -35.61
CA CYS A 330 9.31 53.35 -34.24
C CYS A 330 8.13 54.33 -34.14
N VAL A 331 6.90 53.84 -34.00
CA VAL A 331 5.81 54.59 -33.37
C VAL A 331 4.95 53.67 -32.52
N SER A 332 4.88 53.99 -31.22
CA SER A 332 3.98 53.40 -30.24
C SER A 332 2.52 53.60 -30.64
N GLY A 333 1.87 52.54 -31.15
CA GLY A 333 0.44 52.52 -31.45
C GLY A 333 -0.22 51.21 -31.01
N PRO A 334 -1.51 51.22 -30.63
CA PRO A 334 -2.19 50.05 -30.09
C PRO A 334 -2.42 48.96 -31.16
N ILE A 335 -2.12 47.72 -30.79
CA ILE A 335 -2.26 46.53 -31.65
C ILE A 335 -3.76 46.22 -31.80
N HIS A 336 -4.32 46.49 -32.98
CA HIS A 336 -5.65 46.05 -33.36
C HIS A 336 -5.59 44.67 -34.02
N ILE A 337 -6.15 43.67 -33.35
CA ILE A 337 -6.34 42.33 -33.92
C ILE A 337 -7.73 42.30 -34.55
N ARG A 338 -7.80 42.18 -35.88
CA ARG A 338 -9.05 41.88 -36.61
C ARG A 338 -9.09 40.40 -36.94
N PHE A 339 -10.19 39.74 -36.58
CA PHE A 339 -10.53 38.41 -37.07
C PHE A 339 -11.47 38.56 -38.26
N VAL A 340 -11.13 37.92 -39.38
CA VAL A 340 -12.00 37.73 -40.54
C VAL A 340 -12.34 36.25 -40.61
#